data_AF-A0A833RRS7-F1
#
_entry.id   AF-A0A833RRS7-F1
#
_cell.length_a   1.000
_cell.length_b   1.000
_cell.length_c   1.000
_cell.angle_alpha   90.00
_cell.angle_beta   90.00
_cell.angle_gamma   90.00
#
_symmetry.space_group_name_H-M   'P 1'
#
loop_
_entity.id
_entity.type
_entity.pdbx_description
1 polymer ?
#
loop_
_entity_poly.entity_id
_entity_poly.type
_entity_poly.pdbx_seq_one_letter_code
_entity_poly.pdbx_strand_id
1 'polypeptide(L)'
;MSRCTLQLLDSQAKKLAPRSCVKMLLNAVRRKELPHGHVSHRKDGYLSSWTVDFHLHETAQWYARVGGKKEGSVTPLATSDAQQEGETNAAAVAAATNERRMLQELRAAQQTGQIQRLTLSQPAFQLQLSWRVDETEEMKTEAAERWTASLYAKHEHLESRQLARLAQLYSALHAAALPAPSPSRPHDENEEDLESKALALETKLVHYFEDEDSDEGEEDERLLHKMLRPLTASLIEAIERDTSSLIQLHLGGNPMEESSAEDREEIMWTSYAVAKVFHGLTTPQLPTRQWRDHVCWRRYSDVAFERIVQIANRVLVEDQATASKDSASIEE
;
A
#
# COMPACT_ATOMS: atom_id res chain seq x y z
N MET A 1 -3.57 -8.03 -3.74
CA MET A 1 -4.07 -9.39 -3.99
C MET A 1 -4.21 -9.53 -5.50
N SER A 2 -3.52 -10.48 -6.13
CA SER A 2 -3.52 -10.63 -7.59
C SER A 2 -4.60 -11.57 -8.09
N ARG A 3 -5.07 -12.54 -7.29
CA ARG A 3 -6.06 -13.55 -7.72
C ARG A 3 -7.38 -13.42 -7.01
N CYS A 4 -8.46 -13.64 -7.77
CA CYS A 4 -9.83 -13.68 -7.28
C CYS A 4 -10.50 -14.99 -7.73
N THR A 5 -11.20 -15.65 -6.82
CA THR A 5 -11.98 -16.86 -7.07
C THR A 5 -13.44 -16.59 -6.72
N LEU A 6 -14.33 -16.90 -7.66
CA LEU A 6 -15.78 -16.82 -7.52
C LEU A 6 -16.36 -18.23 -7.58
N GLN A 7 -17.27 -18.56 -6.67
CA GLN A 7 -18.09 -19.77 -6.75
C GLN A 7 -19.56 -19.40 -6.87
N LEU A 8 -20.22 -20.01 -7.85
CA LEU A 8 -21.60 -19.72 -8.23
C LEU A 8 -22.34 -21.05 -8.38
N LEU A 9 -23.60 -21.12 -7.94
CA LEU A 9 -24.46 -22.25 -8.28
C LEU A 9 -24.96 -22.09 -9.72
N ASP A 10 -25.12 -23.19 -10.47
CA ASP A 10 -25.60 -23.16 -11.85
C ASP A 10 -27.02 -22.55 -11.96
N SER A 11 -27.86 -22.78 -10.95
CA SER A 11 -29.19 -22.18 -10.83
C SER A 11 -29.13 -20.66 -10.74
N GLN A 12 -28.14 -20.11 -10.03
CA GLN A 12 -27.92 -18.67 -9.92
C GLN A 12 -27.29 -18.12 -11.20
N ALA A 13 -26.31 -18.82 -11.76
CA ALA A 13 -25.65 -18.42 -13.00
C ALA A 13 -26.62 -18.23 -14.17
N LYS A 14 -27.73 -19.00 -14.21
CA LYS A 14 -28.81 -18.86 -15.20
C LYS A 14 -29.73 -17.66 -14.95
N LYS A 15 -29.95 -17.28 -13.69
CA LYS A 15 -30.82 -16.17 -13.28
C LYS A 15 -30.15 -14.79 -13.36
N LEU A 16 -28.81 -14.76 -13.41
CA LEU A 16 -28.05 -13.51 -13.51
C LEU A 16 -28.42 -12.70 -14.76
N ALA A 17 -28.62 -11.40 -14.57
CA ALA A 17 -28.83 -10.46 -15.67
C ALA A 17 -27.62 -10.47 -16.63
N PRO A 18 -27.83 -10.36 -17.96
CA PRO A 18 -26.75 -10.40 -18.95
C PRO A 18 -25.65 -9.35 -18.73
N ARG A 19 -26.02 -8.22 -18.12
CA ARG A 19 -25.12 -7.09 -17.81
C ARG A 19 -24.56 -7.11 -16.38
N SER A 20 -24.90 -8.11 -15.56
CA SER A 20 -24.30 -8.21 -14.22
C SER A 20 -22.80 -8.50 -14.34
N CYS A 21 -21.99 -7.90 -13.48
CA CYS A 21 -20.55 -8.13 -13.43
C CYS A 21 -20.21 -9.64 -13.43
N VAL A 22 -20.87 -10.41 -12.56
CA VAL A 22 -20.69 -11.87 -12.44
C VAL A 22 -20.96 -12.60 -13.76
N LYS A 23 -22.04 -12.25 -14.48
CA LYS A 23 -22.39 -12.90 -15.75
C LYS A 23 -21.43 -12.53 -16.87
N MET A 24 -21.00 -11.27 -16.90
CA MET A 24 -20.01 -10.80 -17.88
C MET A 24 -18.67 -11.52 -17.68
N LEU A 25 -18.19 -11.63 -16.44
CA LEU A 25 -16.95 -12.34 -16.12
C LEU A 25 -17.02 -13.83 -16.46
N LEU A 26 -18.10 -14.52 -16.05
CA LEU A 26 -18.29 -15.93 -16.37
C LEU A 26 -18.27 -16.17 -17.90
N ASN A 27 -18.94 -15.30 -18.67
CA ASN A 27 -18.97 -15.41 -20.12
C ASN A 27 -17.62 -15.08 -20.75
N ALA A 28 -16.92 -14.05 -20.28
CA ALA A 28 -15.63 -13.63 -20.79
C ALA A 28 -14.57 -14.73 -20.64
N VAL A 29 -14.50 -15.36 -19.46
CA VAL A 29 -13.56 -16.47 -19.23
C VAL A 29 -13.96 -17.69 -20.08
N ARG A 30 -15.26 -18.00 -20.23
CA ARG A 30 -15.71 -19.08 -21.12
C ARG A 30 -15.38 -18.85 -22.59
N ARG A 31 -15.39 -17.59 -23.03
CA ARG A 31 -15.01 -17.17 -24.38
C ARG A 31 -13.50 -16.99 -24.55
N LYS A 32 -12.71 -17.22 -23.49
CA LYS A 32 -11.26 -17.01 -23.47
C LYS A 32 -10.85 -15.56 -23.81
N GLU A 33 -11.67 -14.59 -23.44
CA GLU A 33 -11.37 -13.16 -23.59
C GLU A 33 -10.40 -12.66 -22.50
N LEU A 34 -10.22 -13.45 -21.42
CA LEU A 34 -9.32 -13.17 -20.31
C LEU A 34 -8.17 -14.20 -20.32
N PRO A 35 -6.92 -13.78 -20.62
CA PRO A 35 -5.74 -14.65 -20.69
C PRO A 35 -5.50 -15.48 -19.42
N HIS A 36 -5.65 -14.87 -18.24
CA HIS A 36 -5.41 -15.53 -16.95
C HIS A 36 -6.72 -15.94 -16.25
N GLY A 37 -7.81 -16.08 -17.02
CA GLY A 37 -9.08 -16.58 -16.54
C GLY A 37 -9.20 -18.09 -16.68
N HIS A 38 -9.64 -18.77 -15.63
CA HIS A 38 -10.02 -20.18 -15.66
C HIS A 38 -11.45 -20.37 -15.17
N VAL A 39 -12.21 -21.24 -15.84
CA VAL A 39 -13.56 -21.64 -15.42
C VAL A 39 -13.58 -23.14 -15.31
N SER A 40 -13.99 -23.63 -14.15
CA SER A 40 -14.31 -25.03 -13.92
C SER A 40 -15.79 -25.18 -13.57
N HIS A 41 -16.38 -26.28 -14.02
CA HIS A 41 -17.75 -26.63 -13.71
C HIS A 41 -17.77 -27.98 -12.99
N ARG A 42 -18.30 -27.99 -11.77
CA ARG A 42 -18.37 -29.16 -10.92
C ARG A 42 -19.83 -29.60 -10.79
N LYS A 43 -20.07 -30.91 -10.92
CA LYS A 43 -21.37 -31.53 -10.65
C LYS A 43 -21.24 -32.41 -9.42
N ASP A 44 -21.72 -31.93 -8.28
CA ASP A 44 -21.74 -32.67 -7.01
C ASP A 44 -23.19 -33.16 -6.78
N GLY A 45 -23.56 -34.24 -7.46
CA GLY A 45 -24.90 -34.83 -7.39
C GLY A 45 -26.00 -33.89 -7.92
N TYR A 46 -26.92 -33.47 -7.04
CA TYR A 46 -28.02 -32.56 -7.39
C TYR A 46 -27.59 -31.08 -7.49
N LEU A 47 -26.38 -30.74 -7.05
CA LEU A 47 -25.84 -29.39 -7.09
C LEU A 47 -24.77 -29.30 -8.19
N SER A 48 -24.95 -28.35 -9.09
CA SER A 48 -23.91 -27.96 -10.05
C SER A 48 -23.41 -26.56 -9.71
N SER A 49 -22.08 -26.39 -9.75
CA SER A 49 -21.41 -25.14 -9.41
C SER A 49 -20.37 -24.78 -10.46
N TRP A 50 -20.21 -23.47 -10.66
CA TRP A 50 -19.19 -22.86 -11.48
C TRP A 50 -18.16 -22.22 -10.54
N THR A 51 -16.89 -22.51 -10.78
CA THR A 51 -15.78 -21.79 -10.15
C THR A 51 -15.06 -20.98 -11.22
N VAL A 52 -14.90 -19.68 -10.99
CA VAL A 52 -14.21 -18.75 -11.88
C VAL A 52 -13.00 -18.19 -11.15
N ASP A 53 -11.81 -18.47 -11.67
CA ASP A 53 -10.55 -17.94 -11.16
C ASP A 53 -9.98 -16.94 -12.15
N PHE A 54 -9.54 -15.77 -11.69
CA PHE A 54 -8.97 -14.76 -12.58
C PHE A 54 -7.97 -13.84 -11.89
N HIS A 55 -7.13 -13.19 -12.72
CA HIS A 55 -6.24 -12.13 -12.27
C HIS A 55 -7.02 -10.81 -12.09
N LEU A 56 -7.01 -10.26 -10.87
CA LEU A 56 -7.86 -9.16 -10.45
C LEU A 56 -7.66 -7.91 -11.31
N HIS A 57 -6.41 -7.46 -11.45
CA HIS A 57 -6.06 -6.21 -12.13
C HIS A 57 -6.47 -6.21 -13.61
N GLU A 58 -5.97 -7.18 -14.37
CA GLU A 58 -6.31 -7.42 -15.77
C GLU A 58 -7.82 -7.50 -15.99
N THR A 59 -8.52 -8.25 -15.14
CA THR A 59 -9.95 -8.44 -15.26
C THR A 59 -10.71 -7.13 -14.98
N ALA A 60 -10.26 -6.32 -14.03
CA ALA A 60 -10.84 -5.00 -13.76
C ALA A 60 -10.63 -4.02 -14.93
N GLN A 61 -9.46 -4.04 -15.57
CA GLN A 61 -9.22 -3.23 -16.76
C GLN A 61 -10.07 -3.68 -17.96
N TRP A 62 -10.23 -4.99 -18.17
CA TRP A 62 -11.15 -5.53 -19.16
C TRP A 62 -12.60 -5.11 -18.84
N TYR A 63 -13.02 -5.24 -17.58
CA TYR A 63 -14.35 -4.87 -17.11
C TYR A 63 -14.66 -3.40 -17.35
N ALA A 64 -13.72 -2.51 -17.07
CA ALA A 64 -13.87 -1.08 -17.33
C ALA A 64 -14.01 -0.76 -18.83
N ARG A 65 -13.26 -1.44 -19.70
CA ARG A 65 -13.34 -1.27 -21.17
C ARG A 65 -14.69 -1.74 -21.73
N VAL A 66 -15.22 -2.85 -21.22
CA VAL A 66 -16.47 -3.45 -21.71
C VAL A 66 -17.70 -2.77 -21.09
N GLY A 67 -17.62 -2.39 -19.81
CA GLY A 67 -18.68 -1.69 -19.08
C GLY A 67 -18.80 -0.20 -19.40
N GLY A 68 -17.70 0.44 -19.82
CA GLY A 68 -17.62 1.88 -20.14
C GLY A 68 -18.32 2.33 -21.43
N LYS A 69 -18.99 1.43 -22.17
CA LYS A 69 -19.85 1.80 -23.31
C LYS A 69 -21.20 2.42 -22.90
N LYS A 70 -21.38 2.77 -21.62
CA LYS A 70 -22.45 3.67 -21.14
C LYS A 70 -21.86 5.07 -20.94
N GLU A 71 -22.35 6.00 -21.74
CA GLU A 71 -22.34 7.48 -21.58
C GLU A 71 -21.12 8.13 -20.91
N GLY A 72 -20.30 8.82 -21.73
CA GLY A 72 -19.54 9.99 -21.27
C GLY A 72 -18.10 9.80 -20.79
N SER A 73 -17.40 8.74 -21.17
CA SER A 73 -15.96 8.65 -20.88
C SER A 73 -15.14 9.48 -21.88
N VAL A 74 -14.61 10.58 -21.37
CA VAL A 74 -13.69 11.53 -22.01
C VAL A 74 -12.55 10.81 -22.75
N THR A 75 -12.48 10.99 -24.06
CA THR A 75 -11.26 10.82 -24.85
C THR A 75 -10.17 11.72 -24.27
N PRO A 76 -8.97 11.22 -23.92
CA PRO A 76 -7.88 12.12 -23.58
C PRO A 76 -7.40 12.77 -24.89
N LEU A 77 -7.71 14.07 -25.01
CA LEU A 77 -7.13 14.96 -25.99
C LEU A 77 -5.62 15.02 -25.75
N ALA A 78 -4.85 14.89 -26.81
CA ALA A 78 -3.39 15.01 -26.81
C ALA A 78 -2.94 16.37 -26.26
N THR A 79 -1.97 16.40 -25.32
CA THR A 79 -1.08 17.56 -25.08
C THR A 79 0.16 17.24 -24.22
N SER A 80 1.33 17.52 -24.79
CA SER A 80 2.57 18.08 -24.19
C SER A 80 3.35 17.36 -23.07
N ASP A 81 4.67 17.29 -23.27
CA ASP A 81 5.67 16.54 -22.49
C ASP A 81 5.85 16.94 -21.01
N ALA A 82 5.27 18.06 -20.55
CA ALA A 82 5.34 18.50 -19.16
C ALA A 82 4.21 17.94 -18.26
N GLN A 83 3.22 17.26 -18.83
CA GLN A 83 2.05 16.72 -18.11
C GLN A 83 2.16 15.20 -17.82
N GLN A 84 3.16 14.53 -18.40
CA GLN A 84 3.31 13.08 -18.35
C GLN A 84 3.52 12.52 -16.93
N GLU A 85 4.24 13.20 -16.04
CA GLU A 85 4.43 12.71 -14.66
C GLU A 85 3.11 12.65 -13.86
N GLY A 86 2.18 13.60 -14.09
CA GLY A 86 0.84 13.57 -13.51
C GLY A 86 -0.08 12.52 -14.14
N GLU A 87 0.13 12.18 -15.41
CA GLU A 87 -0.64 11.16 -16.14
C GLU A 87 -0.33 9.73 -15.68
N THR A 88 0.92 9.46 -15.26
CA THR A 88 1.30 8.14 -14.72
C THR A 88 0.54 7.79 -13.45
N ASN A 89 0.45 8.75 -12.51
CA ASN A 89 -0.34 8.62 -11.29
C ASN A 89 -1.84 8.58 -11.60
N ALA A 90 -2.32 9.36 -12.59
CA ALA A 90 -3.71 9.30 -13.01
C ALA A 90 -4.10 7.92 -13.57
N ALA A 91 -3.22 7.28 -14.33
CA ALA A 91 -3.44 5.93 -14.85
C ALA A 91 -3.46 4.87 -13.73
N ALA A 92 -2.57 4.99 -12.74
CA ALA A 92 -2.55 4.12 -11.56
C ALA A 92 -3.83 4.29 -10.71
N VAL A 93 -4.27 5.54 -10.50
CA VAL A 93 -5.53 5.87 -9.81
C VAL A 93 -6.74 5.34 -10.60
N ALA A 94 -6.75 5.48 -11.92
CA ALA A 94 -7.80 4.93 -12.78
C ALA A 94 -7.86 3.39 -12.70
N ALA A 95 -6.71 2.71 -12.69
CA ALA A 95 -6.66 1.27 -12.53
C ALA A 95 -7.18 0.82 -11.15
N ALA A 96 -6.76 1.50 -10.08
CA ALA A 96 -7.21 1.21 -8.72
C ALA A 96 -8.72 1.46 -8.54
N THR A 97 -9.26 2.52 -9.14
CA THR A 97 -10.71 2.81 -9.09
C THR A 97 -11.52 1.78 -9.87
N ASN A 98 -11.02 1.30 -11.00
CA ASN A 98 -11.67 0.23 -11.78
C ASN A 98 -11.69 -1.10 -11.01
N GLU A 99 -10.57 -1.48 -10.37
CA GLU A 99 -10.53 -2.66 -9.49
C GLU A 99 -11.52 -2.56 -8.34
N ARG A 100 -11.56 -1.39 -7.69
CA ARG A 100 -12.49 -1.13 -6.58
C ARG A 100 -13.94 -1.25 -7.04
N ARG A 101 -14.31 -0.62 -8.16
CA ARG A 101 -15.66 -0.68 -8.73
C ARG A 101 -16.09 -2.12 -8.99
N MET A 102 -15.24 -2.90 -9.68
CA MET A 102 -15.54 -4.30 -9.98
C MET A 102 -15.72 -5.13 -8.70
N LEU A 103 -14.83 -4.97 -7.71
CA LEU A 103 -14.91 -5.69 -6.45
C LEU A 103 -16.15 -5.31 -5.62
N GLN A 104 -16.57 -4.05 -5.63
CA GLN A 104 -17.78 -3.60 -4.96
C GLN A 104 -19.02 -4.28 -5.56
N GLU A 105 -19.11 -4.36 -6.89
CA GLU A 105 -20.20 -5.08 -7.56
C GLU A 105 -20.19 -6.59 -7.24
N LEU A 106 -19.01 -7.21 -7.19
CA LEU A 106 -18.89 -8.63 -6.83
C LEU A 106 -19.30 -8.89 -5.36
N ARG A 107 -18.96 -7.99 -4.44
CA ARG A 107 -19.41 -8.09 -3.05
C ARG A 107 -20.91 -7.88 -2.91
N ALA A 108 -21.50 -6.92 -3.63
CA ALA A 108 -22.95 -6.74 -3.65
C ALA A 108 -23.67 -8.00 -4.20
N ALA A 109 -23.11 -8.63 -5.23
CA ALA A 109 -23.61 -9.90 -5.75
C ALA A 109 -23.46 -11.06 -4.73
N GLN A 110 -22.43 -11.05 -3.89
CA GLN A 110 -22.28 -11.99 -2.78
C GLN A 110 -23.34 -11.76 -1.70
N GLN A 111 -23.57 -10.51 -1.28
CA GLN A 111 -24.56 -10.15 -0.27
C GLN A 111 -25.99 -10.47 -0.70
N THR A 112 -26.28 -10.37 -2.00
CA THR A 112 -27.58 -10.72 -2.59
C THR A 112 -27.73 -12.24 -2.84
N GLY A 113 -26.76 -13.06 -2.43
CA GLY A 113 -26.82 -14.52 -2.56
C GLY A 113 -26.59 -15.06 -3.97
N GLN A 114 -26.15 -14.21 -4.90
CA GLN A 114 -25.82 -14.63 -6.28
C GLN A 114 -24.46 -15.32 -6.34
N ILE A 115 -23.53 -14.95 -5.46
CA ILE A 115 -22.22 -15.58 -5.30
C ILE A 115 -22.18 -16.36 -4.00
N GLN A 116 -21.86 -17.65 -4.08
CA GLN A 116 -21.73 -18.53 -2.91
C GLN A 116 -20.44 -18.23 -2.15
N ARG A 117 -19.34 -18.00 -2.87
CA ARG A 117 -18.04 -17.69 -2.28
C ARG A 117 -17.25 -16.73 -3.15
N LEU A 118 -16.70 -15.70 -2.52
CA LEU A 118 -15.74 -14.76 -3.10
C LEU A 118 -14.47 -14.81 -2.26
N THR A 119 -13.34 -15.18 -2.84
CA THR A 119 -12.04 -15.21 -2.15
C THR A 119 -10.96 -14.50 -2.93
N LEU A 120 -10.23 -13.63 -2.24
CA LEU A 120 -9.03 -12.99 -2.76
C LEU A 120 -7.80 -13.75 -2.24
N SER A 121 -6.86 -14.04 -3.12
CA SER A 121 -5.64 -14.77 -2.78
C SER A 121 -4.42 -14.12 -3.45
N GLN A 122 -3.23 -14.55 -2.99
CA GLN A 122 -1.92 -14.11 -3.47
C GLN A 122 -1.68 -12.60 -3.26
N PRO A 123 -1.01 -12.19 -2.16
CA PRO A 123 -0.53 -10.82 -2.04
C PRO A 123 0.45 -10.55 -3.20
N ALA A 124 0.35 -9.36 -3.79
CA ALA A 124 1.15 -8.98 -4.94
C ALA A 124 1.32 -7.48 -4.94
N PHE A 125 2.48 -7.04 -5.42
CA PHE A 125 2.77 -5.64 -5.73
C PHE A 125 2.45 -5.40 -7.20
N GLN A 126 1.85 -4.24 -7.48
CA GLN A 126 1.63 -3.81 -8.84
C GLN A 126 2.73 -2.80 -9.18
N LEU A 127 3.53 -3.13 -10.19
CA LEU A 127 4.51 -2.22 -10.76
C LEU A 127 3.96 -1.76 -12.11
N GLN A 128 3.66 -0.47 -12.21
CA GLN A 128 3.19 0.14 -13.45
C GLN A 128 4.34 0.92 -14.07
N LEU A 129 4.83 0.44 -15.20
CA LEU A 129 5.84 1.13 -16.00
C LEU A 129 5.12 1.98 -17.04
N SER A 130 5.42 3.28 -17.04
CA SER A 130 4.93 4.22 -18.03
C SER A 130 6.08 4.62 -18.94
N TRP A 131 5.93 4.32 -20.22
CA TRP A 131 6.85 4.68 -21.28
C TRP A 131 6.34 5.94 -21.98
N ARG A 132 7.26 6.74 -22.54
CA ARG A 132 6.85 7.84 -23.41
C ARG A 132 6.33 7.27 -24.74
N VAL A 133 5.41 8.00 -25.38
CA VAL A 133 4.69 7.52 -26.58
C VAL A 133 5.64 7.20 -27.74
N ASP A 134 6.82 7.82 -27.77
CA ASP A 134 7.80 7.69 -28.86
C ASP A 134 8.91 6.65 -28.59
N GLU A 135 8.85 5.90 -27.49
CA GLU A 135 9.89 4.92 -27.16
C GLU A 135 9.72 3.61 -27.93
N THR A 136 10.74 3.27 -28.72
CA THR A 136 10.81 1.99 -29.43
C THR A 136 11.00 0.83 -28.45
N GLU A 137 10.67 -0.40 -28.87
CA GLU A 137 10.92 -1.60 -28.05
C GLU A 137 12.42 -1.75 -27.70
N GLU A 138 13.32 -1.34 -28.59
CA GLU A 138 14.77 -1.33 -28.33
C GLU A 138 15.15 -0.37 -27.19
N MET A 139 14.55 0.83 -27.15
CA MET A 139 14.76 1.79 -26.06
C MET A 139 14.23 1.27 -24.72
N LYS A 140 13.10 0.54 -24.74
CA LYS A 140 12.55 -0.11 -23.53
C LYS A 140 13.45 -1.22 -23.02
N THR A 141 14.02 -2.02 -23.92
CA THR A 141 14.99 -3.07 -23.54
C THR A 141 16.26 -2.46 -22.96
N GLU A 142 16.80 -1.42 -23.57
CA GLU A 142 17.99 -0.73 -23.05
C GLU A 142 17.72 -0.09 -21.68
N ALA A 143 16.54 0.52 -21.50
CA ALA A 143 16.13 1.02 -20.20
C ALA A 143 16.07 -0.13 -19.16
N ALA A 144 15.43 -1.24 -19.49
CA ALA A 144 15.35 -2.40 -18.60
C ALA A 144 16.73 -2.94 -18.20
N GLU A 145 17.68 -2.99 -19.15
CA GLU A 145 19.07 -3.37 -18.88
C GLU A 145 19.75 -2.38 -17.93
N ARG A 146 19.60 -1.06 -18.15
CA ARG A 146 20.14 -0.02 -17.26
C ARG A 146 19.58 -0.13 -15.84
N TRP A 147 18.27 -0.31 -15.70
CA TRP A 147 17.62 -0.50 -14.40
C TRP A 147 18.11 -1.78 -13.71
N THR A 148 18.24 -2.87 -14.46
CA THR A 148 18.74 -4.15 -13.93
C THR A 148 20.18 -4.02 -13.44
N ALA A 149 21.05 -3.38 -14.23
CA ALA A 149 22.44 -3.13 -13.84
C ALA A 149 22.54 -2.26 -12.58
N SER A 150 21.72 -1.20 -12.48
CA SER A 150 21.67 -0.33 -11.30
C SER A 150 21.18 -1.07 -10.05
N LEU A 151 20.11 -1.87 -10.18
CA LEU A 151 19.60 -2.69 -9.08
C LEU A 151 20.64 -3.72 -8.62
N TYR A 152 21.36 -4.32 -9.56
CA TYR A 152 22.40 -5.29 -9.26
C TYR A 152 23.62 -4.63 -8.58
N ALA A 153 24.04 -3.45 -9.04
CA ALA A 153 25.08 -2.69 -8.36
C ALA A 153 24.69 -2.32 -6.92
N LYS A 154 23.42 -1.92 -6.68
CA LYS A 154 22.92 -1.68 -5.31
C LYS A 154 22.93 -2.97 -4.48
N HIS A 155 22.60 -4.12 -5.09
CA HIS A 155 22.71 -5.42 -4.43
C HIS A 155 24.15 -5.75 -4.03
N GLU A 156 25.12 -5.63 -4.95
CA GLU A 156 26.54 -5.89 -4.66
C GLU A 156 27.08 -4.94 -3.58
N HIS A 157 26.70 -3.67 -3.63
CA HIS A 157 27.06 -2.71 -2.60
C HIS A 157 26.50 -3.13 -1.23
N LEU A 158 25.21 -3.46 -1.13
CA LEU A 158 24.60 -3.94 0.10
C LEU A 158 25.27 -5.22 0.62
N GLU A 159 25.59 -6.17 -0.27
CA GLU A 159 26.31 -7.39 0.07
C GLU A 159 27.70 -7.08 0.64
N SER A 160 28.48 -6.26 -0.07
CA SER A 160 29.82 -5.85 0.38
C SER A 160 29.78 -5.15 1.75
N ARG A 161 28.74 -4.34 1.99
CA ARG A 161 28.50 -3.68 3.27
C ARG A 161 28.21 -4.69 4.39
N GLN A 162 27.37 -5.70 4.13
CA GLN A 162 27.12 -6.76 5.12
C GLN A 162 28.39 -7.56 5.42
N LEU A 163 29.21 -7.85 4.40
CA LEU A 163 30.49 -8.54 4.59
C LEU A 163 31.48 -7.70 5.41
N ALA A 164 31.56 -6.39 5.14
CA ALA A 164 32.38 -5.46 5.92
C ALA A 164 31.92 -5.41 7.38
N ARG A 165 30.61 -5.32 7.62
CA ARG A 165 30.00 -5.37 8.97
C ARG A 165 30.36 -6.65 9.71
N LEU A 166 30.26 -7.81 9.05
CA LEU A 166 30.65 -9.10 9.62
C LEU A 166 32.15 -9.15 9.94
N ALA A 167 33.01 -8.66 9.05
CA ALA A 167 34.45 -8.61 9.25
C ALA A 167 34.82 -7.69 10.43
N GLN A 168 34.16 -6.54 10.55
CA GLN A 168 34.35 -5.59 11.64
C GLN A 168 33.96 -6.21 12.99
N LEU A 169 32.77 -6.81 13.09
CA LEU A 169 32.29 -7.52 14.28
C LEU A 169 33.22 -8.69 14.65
N TYR A 170 33.61 -9.50 13.68
CA TYR A 170 34.59 -10.57 13.90
C TYR A 170 35.91 -10.01 14.44
N SER A 171 36.41 -8.91 13.88
CA SER A 171 37.65 -8.29 14.33
C SER A 171 37.57 -7.76 15.77
N ALA A 172 36.39 -7.25 16.17
CA ALA A 172 36.14 -6.78 17.53
C ALA A 172 36.13 -7.94 18.52
N LEU A 173 35.37 -8.99 18.24
CA LEU A 173 35.31 -10.19 19.07
C LEU A 173 36.67 -10.91 19.14
N HIS A 174 37.38 -11.00 18.02
CA HIS A 174 38.70 -11.61 17.98
C HIS A 174 39.75 -10.80 18.77
N ALA A 175 39.66 -9.46 18.78
CA ALA A 175 40.56 -8.62 19.59
C ALA A 175 40.39 -8.89 21.10
N ALA A 176 39.17 -9.22 21.53
CA ALA A 176 38.86 -9.59 22.91
C ALA A 176 39.00 -11.08 23.22
N ALA A 177 39.31 -11.91 22.22
CA ALA A 177 39.31 -13.36 22.39
C ALA A 177 40.43 -13.80 23.36
N LEU A 178 40.06 -14.70 24.26
CA LEU A 178 41.00 -15.37 25.15
C LEU A 178 41.39 -16.71 24.52
N PRO A 179 42.69 -17.09 24.58
CA PRO A 179 43.10 -18.41 24.15
C PRO A 179 42.39 -19.47 24.99
N ALA A 180 42.05 -20.62 24.39
CA ALA A 180 41.37 -21.68 25.10
C ALA A 180 42.16 -22.10 26.36
N PRO A 181 41.49 -22.28 27.51
CA PRO A 181 42.16 -22.61 28.76
C PRO A 181 42.88 -23.95 28.60
N SER A 182 44.21 -23.90 28.62
CA SER A 182 45.04 -25.10 28.56
C SER A 182 45.16 -25.69 29.96
N PRO A 183 44.85 -26.98 30.17
CA PRO A 183 44.90 -27.61 31.50
C PRO A 183 46.31 -27.66 32.12
N SER A 184 47.36 -27.29 31.36
CA SER A 184 48.76 -27.32 31.77
C SER A 184 49.35 -25.95 32.17
N ARG A 185 48.56 -24.87 32.26
CA ARG A 185 49.04 -23.57 32.76
C ARG A 185 48.18 -23.05 33.92
N PRO A 186 48.78 -22.66 35.06
CA PRO A 186 48.06 -21.88 36.05
C PRO A 186 47.63 -20.55 35.44
N HIS A 187 46.43 -20.10 35.81
CA HIS A 187 45.71 -18.97 35.23
C HIS A 187 46.30 -17.64 35.75
N ASP A 188 47.53 -17.32 35.33
CA ASP A 188 48.10 -15.96 35.45
C ASP A 188 47.81 -15.23 34.14
N GLU A 189 46.55 -14.85 33.92
CA GLU A 189 46.26 -13.81 32.94
C GLU A 189 46.56 -12.48 33.61
N ASN A 190 47.54 -11.73 33.08
CA ASN A 190 47.85 -10.40 33.60
C ASN A 190 46.60 -9.52 33.52
N GLU A 191 46.16 -8.94 34.65
CA GLU A 191 45.02 -8.01 34.69
C GLU A 191 45.20 -6.86 33.69
N GLU A 192 46.44 -6.40 33.48
CA GLU A 192 46.80 -5.38 32.47
C GLU A 192 46.52 -5.83 31.03
N ASP A 193 46.67 -7.12 30.70
CA ASP A 193 46.36 -7.67 29.37
C ASP A 193 44.84 -7.77 29.16
N LEU A 194 44.08 -8.06 30.21
CA LEU A 194 42.62 -8.11 30.18
C LEU A 194 42.01 -6.72 30.02
N GLU A 195 42.50 -5.74 30.77
CA GLU A 195 42.09 -4.33 30.63
C GLU A 195 42.41 -3.79 29.23
N SER A 196 43.60 -4.11 28.70
CA SER A 196 43.99 -3.71 27.34
C SER A 196 43.08 -4.31 26.26
N LYS A 197 42.68 -5.58 26.40
CA LYS A 197 41.72 -6.24 25.49
C LYS A 197 40.30 -5.69 25.62
N ALA A 198 39.85 -5.39 26.84
CA ALA A 198 38.55 -4.79 27.09
C ALA A 198 38.46 -3.39 26.45
N LEU A 199 39.51 -2.57 26.60
CA LEU A 199 39.60 -1.24 26.01
C LEU A 199 39.66 -1.29 24.47
N ALA A 200 40.35 -2.27 23.90
CA ALA A 200 40.38 -2.50 22.45
C ALA A 200 39.01 -2.92 21.89
N LEU A 201 38.25 -3.72 22.65
CA LEU A 201 36.87 -4.10 22.29
C LEU A 201 35.93 -2.89 22.36
N GLU A 202 35.97 -2.14 23.47
CA GLU A 202 35.15 -0.95 23.67
C GLU A 202 35.36 0.06 22.54
N THR A 203 36.61 0.37 22.22
CA THR A 203 36.96 1.28 21.12
C THR A 203 36.37 0.82 19.78
N LYS A 204 36.45 -0.48 19.48
CA LYS A 204 35.90 -1.04 18.23
C LYS A 204 34.37 -1.04 18.20
N LEU A 205 33.71 -1.19 19.33
CA LEU A 205 32.24 -1.14 19.42
C LEU A 205 31.73 0.30 19.33
N VAL A 206 32.39 1.27 19.97
CA VAL A 206 32.05 2.69 19.85
C VAL A 206 32.10 3.14 18.39
N HIS A 207 33.19 2.87 17.69
CA HIS A 207 33.33 3.19 16.27
C HIS A 207 32.28 2.50 15.39
N TYR A 208 31.89 1.27 15.74
CA TYR A 208 30.86 0.54 15.03
C TYR A 208 29.46 1.18 15.15
N PHE A 209 29.13 1.76 16.30
CA PHE A 209 27.84 2.45 16.49
C PHE A 209 27.85 3.91 16.01
N GLU A 210 29.00 4.59 16.05
CA GLU A 210 29.12 5.99 15.61
C GLU A 210 29.24 6.12 14.08
N ASP A 211 29.79 5.12 13.39
CA ASP A 211 29.92 5.13 11.91
C ASP A 211 28.64 4.70 11.17
N GLU A 212 27.69 4.01 11.83
CA GLU A 212 26.43 3.59 11.20
C GLU A 212 25.47 4.78 10.93
N ASP A 213 25.75 5.98 11.48
CA ASP A 213 25.04 7.24 11.21
C ASP A 213 25.56 8.00 9.96
N SER A 214 26.35 7.33 9.11
CA SER A 214 26.96 7.89 7.90
C SER A 214 25.97 8.34 6.80
N ASP A 215 26.38 9.36 6.03
CA ASP A 215 25.75 10.14 4.93
C ASP A 215 24.78 9.42 3.96
N GLU A 216 24.76 8.09 3.88
CA GLU A 216 23.90 7.33 2.95
C GLU A 216 22.42 7.33 3.37
N GLY A 217 22.14 7.39 4.69
CA GLY A 217 20.78 7.57 5.20
C GLY A 217 20.17 8.88 4.70
N GLU A 218 20.98 9.92 4.57
CA GLU A 218 20.55 11.21 4.04
C GLU A 218 20.26 11.16 2.53
N GLU A 219 21.00 10.38 1.74
CA GLU A 219 20.75 10.26 0.29
C GLU A 219 19.44 9.52 -0.02
N ASP A 220 19.16 8.39 0.64
CA ASP A 220 17.91 7.65 0.46
C ASP A 220 16.72 8.49 0.99
N GLU A 221 16.90 9.26 2.07
CA GLU A 221 15.89 10.19 2.58
C GLU A 221 15.66 11.39 1.63
N ARG A 222 16.72 11.96 1.04
CA ARG A 222 16.63 13.00 0.00
C ARG A 222 15.94 12.48 -1.27
N LEU A 223 16.21 11.23 -1.67
CA LEU A 223 15.57 10.59 -2.82
C LEU A 223 14.08 10.35 -2.55
N LEU A 224 13.73 9.86 -1.35
CA LEU A 224 12.34 9.70 -0.92
C LEU A 224 11.61 11.05 -0.95
N HIS A 225 12.24 12.11 -0.43
CA HIS A 225 11.70 13.47 -0.47
C HIS A 225 11.49 14.00 -1.90
N LYS A 226 12.33 13.58 -2.86
CA LYS A 226 12.20 13.93 -4.28
C LYS A 226 11.07 13.15 -4.98
N MET A 227 10.78 11.93 -4.54
CA MET A 227 9.68 11.10 -5.08
C MET A 227 8.31 11.51 -4.54
N LEU A 228 8.27 12.16 -3.38
CA LEU A 228 7.03 12.64 -2.77
C LEU A 228 6.52 13.88 -3.49
N ARG A 229 5.20 13.95 -3.70
CA ARG A 229 4.58 15.04 -4.43
C ARG A 229 4.82 16.38 -3.70
N PRO A 230 5.32 17.42 -4.40
CA PRO A 230 5.51 18.74 -3.80
C PRO A 230 4.17 19.36 -3.40
N LEU A 231 4.15 20.03 -2.23
CA LEU A 231 2.96 20.70 -1.71
C LEU A 231 2.71 22.01 -2.47
N THR A 232 1.75 22.00 -3.38
CA THR A 232 1.21 23.23 -3.97
C THR A 232 0.16 23.85 -3.07
N ALA A 233 -0.07 25.16 -3.15
CA ALA A 233 -1.12 25.84 -2.38
C ALA A 233 -2.51 25.20 -2.59
N SER A 234 -2.83 24.85 -3.84
CA SER A 234 -4.07 24.16 -4.19
C SER A 234 -4.19 22.76 -3.57
N LEU A 235 -3.08 22.05 -3.38
CA LEU A 235 -3.05 20.73 -2.75
C LEU A 235 -3.24 20.85 -1.24
N ILE A 236 -2.65 21.88 -0.62
CA ILE A 236 -2.85 22.19 0.80
C ILE A 236 -4.33 22.48 1.05
N GLU A 237 -4.96 23.38 0.28
CA GLU A 237 -6.38 23.69 0.41
C GLU A 237 -7.30 22.47 0.20
N ALA A 238 -6.90 21.55 -0.69
CA ALA A 238 -7.63 20.31 -0.90
C ALA A 238 -7.54 19.39 0.31
N ILE A 239 -6.34 19.20 0.88
CA ILE A 239 -6.12 18.39 2.08
C ILE A 239 -6.85 19.00 3.26
N GLU A 240 -6.83 20.33 3.42
CA GLU A 240 -7.55 21.03 4.50
C GLU A 240 -9.06 20.78 4.41
N ARG A 241 -9.66 20.99 3.24
CA ARG A 241 -11.10 20.76 3.00
C ARG A 241 -11.52 19.32 3.24
N ASP A 242 -10.74 18.37 2.75
CA ASP A 242 -11.02 16.95 2.96
C ASP A 242 -10.84 16.56 4.43
N THR A 243 -9.89 17.17 5.14
CA THR A 243 -9.69 16.95 6.57
C THR A 243 -10.90 17.44 7.36
N SER A 244 -11.38 18.67 7.09
CA SER A 244 -12.61 19.18 7.71
C SER A 244 -13.81 18.27 7.44
N SER A 245 -13.96 17.80 6.20
CA SER A 245 -15.04 16.87 5.82
C SER A 245 -14.93 15.53 6.56
N LEU A 246 -13.70 15.05 6.76
CA LEU A 246 -13.40 13.80 7.45
C LEU A 246 -13.68 13.88 8.96
N ILE A 247 -13.37 15.01 9.58
CA ILE A 247 -13.61 15.23 11.03
C ILE A 247 -15.11 15.40 11.30
N GLN A 248 -15.84 16.08 10.41
CA GLN A 248 -17.29 16.27 10.51
C GLN A 248 -18.09 14.98 10.27
N LEU A 249 -17.46 13.96 9.68
CA LEU A 249 -18.02 12.63 9.52
C LEU A 249 -18.14 11.94 10.88
N HIS A 250 -19.29 12.10 11.49
CA HIS A 250 -19.76 11.19 12.51
C HIS A 250 -20.07 9.87 11.80
N LEU A 251 -19.19 8.89 11.91
CA LEU A 251 -19.45 7.52 11.44
C LEU A 251 -20.53 6.87 12.33
N GLY A 252 -21.75 7.35 12.20
CA GLY A 252 -22.96 6.75 12.73
C GLY A 252 -23.38 5.57 11.87
N GLY A 253 -23.14 4.37 12.40
CA GLY A 253 -23.83 3.09 12.12
C GLY A 253 -24.42 2.85 10.73
N ASN A 254 -23.93 1.80 10.07
CA ASN A 254 -24.74 1.03 9.14
C ASN A 254 -26.04 0.59 9.87
N PRO A 255 -27.26 0.73 9.32
CA PRO A 255 -28.50 0.37 10.00
C PRO A 255 -28.75 -1.15 10.11
N MET A 256 -27.74 -2.00 9.95
CA MET A 256 -27.94 -3.42 9.64
C MET A 256 -27.04 -4.39 10.41
N GLU A 257 -26.53 -4.00 11.58
CA GLU A 257 -25.99 -4.96 12.55
C GLU A 257 -26.52 -4.61 13.95
N GLU A 258 -27.39 -5.49 14.46
CA GLU A 258 -27.69 -5.61 15.88
C GLU A 258 -26.40 -6.03 16.61
N SER A 259 -25.53 -5.08 16.91
CA SER A 259 -24.51 -5.26 17.96
C SER A 259 -24.80 -4.28 19.09
N SER A 260 -24.73 -4.80 20.31
CA SER A 260 -24.96 -4.10 21.57
C SER A 260 -24.34 -2.69 21.60
N ALA A 261 -25.07 -1.77 22.20
CA ALA A 261 -24.77 -0.34 22.27
C ALA A 261 -23.55 0.03 23.14
N GLU A 262 -22.62 -0.90 23.41
CA GLU A 262 -21.55 -0.72 24.40
C GLU A 262 -20.14 -0.54 23.80
N ASP A 263 -19.93 -0.77 22.49
CA ASP A 263 -18.60 -0.65 21.84
C ASP A 263 -18.51 0.46 20.77
N ARG A 264 -19.36 1.50 20.85
CA ARG A 264 -19.25 2.66 19.95
C ARG A 264 -18.28 3.69 20.52
N GLU A 265 -17.00 3.34 20.58
CA GLU A 265 -15.95 4.34 20.78
C GLU A 265 -15.98 5.30 19.58
N GLU A 266 -16.39 6.53 19.85
CA GLU A 266 -16.31 7.63 18.89
C GLU A 266 -14.84 7.83 18.51
N ILE A 267 -14.56 7.87 17.20
CA ILE A 267 -13.19 7.97 16.70
C ILE A 267 -12.66 9.35 17.10
N MET A 268 -11.73 9.38 18.07
CA MET A 268 -11.01 10.59 18.41
C MET A 268 -10.11 11.00 17.23
N TRP A 269 -10.51 12.05 16.53
CA TRP A 269 -9.76 12.58 15.40
C TRP A 269 -8.47 13.24 15.84
N THR A 270 -7.35 12.56 15.55
CA THR A 270 -6.00 13.12 15.67
C THR A 270 -5.41 13.37 14.28
N SER A 271 -4.43 14.28 14.19
CA SER A 271 -3.71 14.55 12.93
C SER A 271 -3.09 13.26 12.34
N TYR A 272 -2.60 12.36 13.20
CA TYR A 272 -2.13 11.03 12.81
C TYR A 272 -3.25 10.11 12.30
N ALA A 273 -4.44 10.14 12.89
CA ALA A 273 -5.58 9.34 12.40
C ALA A 273 -6.00 9.80 11.00
N VAL A 274 -6.09 11.12 10.78
CA VAL A 274 -6.36 11.72 9.47
C VAL A 274 -5.31 11.29 8.44
N ALA A 275 -4.01 11.42 8.77
CA ALA A 275 -2.92 11.03 7.89
C ALA A 275 -2.96 9.53 7.54
N LYS A 276 -3.27 8.67 8.52
CA LYS A 276 -3.44 7.23 8.30
C LYS A 276 -4.59 6.91 7.35
N VAL A 277 -5.74 7.60 7.45
CA VAL A 277 -6.83 7.46 6.47
C VAL A 277 -6.37 7.87 5.07
N PHE A 278 -5.74 9.04 4.95
CA PHE A 278 -5.29 9.56 3.65
C PHE A 278 -4.20 8.72 2.97
N HIS A 279 -3.36 8.02 3.75
CA HIS A 279 -2.40 7.03 3.24
C HIS A 279 -2.96 5.61 3.14
N GLY A 280 -4.15 5.36 3.69
CA GLY A 280 -4.75 4.04 3.79
C GLY A 280 -3.94 3.05 4.64
N LEU A 281 -3.40 3.54 5.75
CA LEU A 281 -2.75 2.76 6.80
C LEU A 281 -3.79 2.29 7.81
N THR A 282 -3.73 1.02 8.16
CA THR A 282 -4.75 0.35 8.96
C THR A 282 -4.36 0.33 10.43
N THR A 283 -5.26 0.72 11.33
CA THR A 283 -5.06 0.64 12.78
C THR A 283 -6.27 -0.03 13.45
N PRO A 284 -6.14 -0.48 14.72
CA PRO A 284 -7.29 -0.99 15.47
C PRO A 284 -8.50 -0.04 15.49
N GLN A 285 -8.24 1.27 15.62
CA GLN A 285 -9.27 2.33 15.59
C GLN A 285 -9.73 2.71 14.17
N LEU A 286 -8.96 2.36 13.13
CA LEU A 286 -9.30 2.59 11.72
C LEU A 286 -9.23 1.26 10.95
N PRO A 287 -10.15 0.33 11.23
CA PRO A 287 -10.12 -0.98 10.60
C PRO A 287 -10.41 -0.86 9.11
N THR A 288 -9.63 -1.58 8.30
CA THR A 288 -9.73 -1.56 6.84
C THR A 288 -11.14 -1.82 6.34
N ARG A 289 -11.91 -2.64 7.06
CA ARG A 289 -13.28 -3.03 6.65
C ARG A 289 -14.25 -1.84 6.61
N GLN A 290 -14.06 -0.85 7.47
CA GLN A 290 -14.90 0.35 7.54
C GLN A 290 -14.39 1.44 6.59
N TRP A 291 -13.07 1.64 6.57
CA TRP A 291 -12.46 2.79 5.91
C TRP A 291 -12.07 2.57 4.45
N ARG A 292 -11.84 1.32 4.02
CA ARG A 292 -11.38 1.02 2.66
C ARG A 292 -12.30 1.57 1.57
N ASP A 293 -13.60 1.60 1.84
CA ASP A 293 -14.62 2.08 0.91
C ASP A 293 -14.95 3.58 1.12
N HIS A 294 -14.21 4.30 1.96
CA HIS A 294 -14.30 5.75 2.09
C HIS A 294 -13.61 6.48 0.91
N VAL A 295 -14.02 7.73 0.63
CA VAL A 295 -13.45 8.56 -0.46
C VAL A 295 -12.06 9.08 -0.11
N CYS A 296 -11.81 9.34 1.18
CA CYS A 296 -10.52 9.82 1.67
C CYS A 296 -9.48 8.71 1.82
N TRP A 297 -9.87 7.44 1.74
CA TRP A 297 -8.93 6.33 1.93
C TRP A 297 -7.92 6.25 0.77
N ARG A 298 -6.61 6.35 1.09
CA ARG A 298 -5.50 6.41 0.11
C ARG A 298 -5.53 7.62 -0.84
N ARG A 299 -6.30 8.67 -0.53
CA ARG A 299 -6.48 9.83 -1.42
C ARG A 299 -5.19 10.64 -1.64
N TYR A 300 -4.30 10.66 -0.65
CA TYR A 300 -3.04 11.41 -0.68
C TYR A 300 -1.84 10.50 -0.38
N SER A 301 -1.88 9.25 -0.87
CA SER A 301 -0.83 8.26 -0.61
C SER A 301 0.55 8.67 -1.15
N ASP A 302 0.59 9.62 -2.06
CA ASP A 302 1.74 10.19 -2.76
C ASP A 302 2.30 11.46 -2.11
N VAL A 303 1.63 12.01 -1.09
CA VAL A 303 2.09 13.16 -0.29
C VAL A 303 2.84 12.64 0.93
N ALA A 304 3.87 13.35 1.39
CA ALA A 304 4.62 12.93 2.58
C ALA A 304 3.73 12.86 3.82
N PHE A 305 3.81 11.76 4.57
CA PHE A 305 2.97 11.52 5.77
C PHE A 305 3.04 12.68 6.77
N GLU A 306 4.26 13.13 7.10
CA GLU A 306 4.49 14.24 8.05
C GLU A 306 3.86 15.56 7.59
N ARG A 307 3.78 15.78 6.28
CA ARG A 307 3.17 16.99 5.73
C ARG A 307 1.66 16.96 5.88
N ILE A 308 1.05 15.80 5.70
CA ILE A 308 -0.39 15.61 5.97
C ILE A 308 -0.67 15.79 7.46
N VAL A 309 0.18 15.25 8.34
CA VAL A 309 0.05 15.44 9.80
C VAL A 309 0.06 16.94 10.16
N GLN A 310 0.99 17.71 9.60
CA GLN A 310 1.08 19.16 9.84
C GLN A 310 -0.18 19.91 9.37
N ILE A 311 -0.66 19.61 8.16
CA ILE A 311 -1.87 20.25 7.61
C ILE A 311 -3.10 19.86 8.43
N ALA A 312 -3.27 18.58 8.74
CA ALA A 312 -4.40 18.09 9.52
C ALA A 312 -4.41 18.65 10.95
N ASN A 313 -3.24 18.82 11.58
CA ASN A 313 -3.13 19.43 12.89
C ASN A 313 -3.61 20.89 12.88
N ARG A 314 -3.29 21.65 11.83
CA ARG A 314 -3.79 23.03 11.67
C ARG A 314 -5.32 23.06 11.65
N VAL A 315 -5.93 22.22 10.81
CA VAL A 315 -7.40 22.13 10.70
C VAL A 315 -8.04 21.74 12.01
N LEU A 316 -7.50 20.74 12.72
CA LEU A 316 -8.04 20.29 14.02
C LEU A 316 -7.98 21.39 15.09
N VAL A 317 -6.91 22.18 15.13
CA VAL A 317 -6.77 23.30 16.07
C VAL A 317 -7.76 24.42 15.73
N GLU A 318 -7.94 24.73 14.44
CA GLU A 318 -8.91 25.73 13.98
C GLU A 318 -10.36 25.31 14.28
N ASP A 319 -10.70 24.04 14.06
CA ASP A 319 -12.03 23.47 14.33
C ASP A 319 -12.37 23.46 15.84
N GLN A 320 -11.39 23.13 16.70
CA GLN A 320 -11.53 23.24 18.15
C GLN A 320 -11.71 24.69 18.62
N ALA A 321 -10.99 25.64 18.00
CA ALA A 321 -11.13 27.06 18.31
C ALA A 321 -12.49 27.62 17.89
N THR A 322 -13.07 27.16 16.76
CA THR A 322 -14.43 27.54 16.36
C THR A 322 -15.50 26.93 17.26
N ALA A 323 -15.35 25.65 17.64
CA ALA A 323 -16.30 25.00 18.55
C ALA A 323 -16.33 25.66 19.95
N SER A 324 -15.18 26.13 20.45
CA SER A 324 -15.11 26.88 21.73
C SER A 324 -15.76 28.28 21.68
N LYS A 325 -15.81 28.91 20.50
CA LYS A 325 -16.45 30.23 20.33
C LYS A 325 -17.97 30.10 20.21
N ASP A 326 -18.45 29.08 19.52
CA ASP A 326 -19.88 28.84 19.38
C ASP A 326 -20.54 28.43 20.72
N SER A 327 -19.80 27.72 21.57
CA SER A 327 -20.26 27.37 22.93
C SER A 327 -20.25 28.56 23.89
N ALA A 328 -19.29 29.47 23.79
CA ALA A 328 -19.26 30.72 24.58
C ALA A 328 -20.35 31.72 24.16
N SER A 329 -20.85 31.64 22.92
CA SER A 329 -21.88 32.55 22.39
C SER A 329 -23.32 32.13 22.75
N ILE A 330 -23.50 30.95 23.33
CA ILE A 330 -24.81 30.40 23.74
C ILE A 330 -25.06 30.64 25.25
N GLU A 331 -24.05 31.02 26.02
CA GLU A 331 -24.15 31.31 27.46
C GLU A 331 -24.27 32.81 27.82
N GLU A 332 -24.43 33.72 26.83
CA GLU A 332 -24.75 35.15 27.07
C GLU A 332 -26.24 35.49 26.87
#